data_AF-A0A0V1GFX9-F1
#
_entry.id   AF-A0A0V1GFX9-F1
#
_cell.length_a   1.000
_cell.length_b   1.000
_cell.length_c   1.000
_cell.angle_alpha   90.00
_cell.angle_beta   90.00
_cell.angle_gamma   90.00
#
_symmetry.space_group_name_H-M   'P 1'
#
loop_
_entity.id
_entity.type
_entity.pdbx_description
1 polymer ?
#
loop_
_entity_poly.entity_id
_entity_poly.type
_entity_poly.pdbx_seq_one_letter_code
_entity_poly.pdbx_strand_id
1 'polypeptide(L)'
;MAACRLTRWAIALMNYSFDIEYCSMKNFCQADCLSRLPSSSDELFDANFDHREAEDELTVKQLIVELQAELPVTARVIAEAIEKDSVLKQVKQFVLSGWPEKCPREELR
;
A
#
# COMPACT_ATOMS: atom_id res chain seq x y z
N MET A 1 22.81 5.64 10.73
CA MET A 1 22.21 5.84 9.38
C MET A 1 21.40 4.61 8.94
N ALA A 2 20.63 3.96 9.85
CA ALA A 2 19.75 2.82 9.53
C ALA A 2 18.29 3.24 9.29
N ALA A 3 17.89 4.40 9.83
CA ALA A 3 16.51 4.90 9.79
C ALA A 3 15.94 5.07 8.37
N CYS A 4 16.71 5.61 7.40
CA CYS A 4 16.23 5.79 6.02
C CYS A 4 15.92 4.50 5.27
N ARG A 5 16.46 3.34 5.67
CA ARG A 5 16.16 2.06 5.00
C ARG A 5 14.84 1.46 5.47
N LEU A 6 14.45 1.75 6.71
CA LEU A 6 13.23 1.22 7.31
C LEU A 6 12.00 2.07 6.98
N THR A 7 12.15 3.36 6.68
CA THR A 7 11.00 4.26 6.41
C THR A 7 10.15 3.81 5.23
N ARG A 8 10.76 3.37 4.11
CA ARG A 8 10.02 2.87 2.96
C ARG A 8 9.23 1.60 3.30
N TRP A 9 9.87 0.67 4.01
CA TRP A 9 9.23 -0.59 4.42
C TRP A 9 8.17 -0.38 5.48
N ALA A 10 8.31 0.62 6.36
CA ALA A 10 7.32 0.93 7.39
C ALA A 10 5.92 1.17 6.79
N ILE A 11 5.83 1.91 5.69
CA ILE A 11 4.55 2.16 5.00
C ILE A 11 3.91 0.87 4.52
N ALA A 12 4.69 -0.05 3.94
CA ALA A 12 4.18 -1.33 3.47
C ALA A 12 3.78 -2.25 4.65
N LEU A 13 4.60 -2.25 5.71
CA LEU A 13 4.39 -3.08 6.89
C LEU A 13 3.17 -2.64 7.71
N MET A 14 2.77 -1.36 7.65
CA MET A 14 1.55 -0.86 8.30
C MET A 14 0.27 -1.59 7.88
N ASN A 15 0.26 -2.27 6.73
CA ASN A 15 -0.88 -3.04 6.25
C ASN A 15 -0.99 -4.44 6.89
N TYR A 16 -0.03 -4.83 7.74
CA TYR A 16 0.03 -6.15 8.35
C TYR A 16 -0.02 -6.03 9.87
N SER A 17 -0.68 -6.99 10.53
CA SER A 17 -0.59 -7.17 11.99
C SER A 17 0.53 -8.16 12.29
N PHE A 18 1.62 -7.69 12.92
CA PHE A 18 2.77 -8.52 13.26
C PHE A 18 3.46 -8.01 14.53
N ASP A 19 4.15 -8.91 15.21
CA ASP A 19 5.03 -8.61 16.34
C ASP A 19 6.50 -8.78 15.92
N ILE A 20 7.39 -7.94 16.44
CA ILE A 20 8.83 -8.03 16.16
C ILE A 20 9.50 -8.81 17.28
N GLU A 21 10.00 -10.00 16.95
CA GLU A 21 10.69 -10.87 17.90
C GLU A 21 12.12 -11.18 17.44
N TYR A 22 13.02 -11.37 18.41
CA TYR A 22 14.35 -11.91 18.13
C TYR A 22 14.27 -13.43 17.97
N CYS A 23 14.52 -13.92 16.77
CA CYS A 23 14.65 -15.35 16.50
C CYS A 23 16.13 -15.76 16.55
N SER A 24 16.45 -16.78 17.36
CA SER A 24 17.80 -17.38 17.39
C SER A 24 18.05 -18.25 16.16
N MET A 25 19.30 -18.32 15.66
CA MET A 25 19.69 -19.12 14.48
C MET A 25 19.20 -20.57 14.51
N LYS A 26 19.15 -21.19 15.70
CA LYS A 26 18.65 -22.57 15.84
C LYS A 26 17.17 -22.72 15.45
N ASN A 27 16.39 -21.65 15.56
CA ASN A 27 14.95 -21.64 15.34
C ASN A 27 14.55 -21.19 13.93
N PHE A 28 15.49 -20.67 13.12
CA PHE A 28 15.23 -20.25 11.73
C PHE A 28 16.21 -20.88 10.72
N CYS A 29 16.89 -21.97 11.09
CA CYS A 29 17.86 -22.65 10.22
C CYS A 29 17.27 -22.97 8.84
N GLN A 30 15.99 -23.32 8.76
CA GLN A 30 15.28 -23.56 7.50
C GLN A 30 15.30 -22.31 6.59
N ALA A 31 15.00 -21.14 7.15
CA ALA A 31 15.02 -19.88 6.40
C ALA A 31 16.44 -19.50 5.97
N ASP A 32 17.44 -19.71 6.83
CA ASP A 32 18.86 -19.50 6.48
C ASP A 32 19.29 -20.44 5.34
N CYS A 33 18.98 -21.73 5.43
CA CYS A 33 19.27 -22.72 4.38
C CYS A 33 18.61 -22.35 3.06
N LEU A 34 17.30 -22.03 3.05
CA LEU A 34 16.58 -21.66 1.85
C LEU A 34 17.12 -20.38 1.21
N SER A 35 17.46 -19.37 2.02
CA SER A 35 18.02 -18.10 1.52
C SER A 35 19.42 -18.24 0.90
N ARG A 36 20.16 -19.29 1.29
CA ARG A 36 21.51 -19.60 0.78
C ARG A 36 21.51 -20.65 -0.32
N LEU A 37 20.34 -21.18 -0.70
CA LEU A 37 20.26 -22.05 -1.86
C LEU A 37 20.80 -21.28 -3.07
N PRO A 38 21.63 -21.93 -3.92
CA PRO A 38 22.09 -21.31 -5.15
C PRO A 38 20.88 -20.79 -5.92
N SER A 39 20.90 -19.51 -6.29
CA SER A 39 19.84 -18.93 -7.11
C SER A 39 19.77 -19.72 -8.41
N SER A 40 18.64 -20.44 -8.58
CA SER A 40 18.17 -21.11 -9.79
C SER A 40 19.20 -21.96 -10.54
N SER A 41 19.14 -23.28 -10.37
CA SER A 41 19.10 -24.08 -11.60
C SER A 41 17.70 -23.90 -12.19
N ASP A 42 17.62 -23.67 -13.50
CA ASP A 42 16.35 -23.58 -14.25
C ASP A 42 15.49 -24.85 -14.11
N GLU A 43 16.07 -25.93 -13.57
CA GLU A 43 15.41 -27.20 -13.25
C GLU A 43 14.61 -27.18 -11.94
N LEU A 44 14.99 -26.35 -10.96
CA LEU A 44 14.38 -26.34 -9.62
C LEU A 44 13.38 -25.20 -9.40
N PHE A 45 13.53 -24.10 -10.14
CA PHE A 45 12.69 -22.91 -10.00
C PHE A 45 12.22 -22.44 -11.38
N ASP A 46 10.93 -22.15 -11.52
CA ASP A 46 10.39 -21.54 -12.74
C ASP A 46 11.01 -20.14 -12.89
N ALA A 47 11.95 -20.00 -13.83
CA ALA A 47 12.63 -18.74 -14.12
C ALA A 47 11.65 -17.62 -14.53
N ASN A 48 10.43 -17.99 -14.95
CA ASN A 48 9.37 -17.05 -15.29
C ASN A 48 8.40 -16.79 -14.13
N PHE A 49 8.60 -17.35 -12.93
CA PHE A 49 7.69 -17.15 -11.79
C PHE A 49 7.52 -15.66 -11.47
N ASP A 50 8.62 -14.94 -11.26
CA ASP A 50 8.61 -13.51 -10.96
C ASP A 50 8.00 -12.69 -12.12
N HIS A 51 8.24 -13.13 -13.37
CA HIS A 51 7.67 -12.47 -14.55
C HIS A 51 6.15 -12.64 -14.61
N ARG A 52 5.66 -13.85 -14.36
CA ARG A 52 4.23 -14.18 -14.33
C ARG A 52 3.52 -13.47 -13.19
N GLU A 53 4.11 -13.42 -11.99
CA GLU A 53 3.54 -12.67 -10.86
C GLU A 53 3.43 -11.18 -11.18
N ALA A 54 4.45 -10.60 -11.82
CA ALA A 54 4.44 -9.21 -12.26
C ALA A 54 3.40 -8.95 -13.37
N GLU A 55 3.23 -9.89 -14.31
CA GLU A 55 2.19 -9.83 -15.35
C GLU A 55 0.76 -9.92 -14.75
N ASP A 56 0.55 -10.79 -13.76
CA ASP A 56 -0.72 -10.92 -13.05
C ASP A 56 -1.05 -9.61 -12.29
N GLU A 57 -0.07 -9.02 -11.59
CA GLU A 57 -0.25 -7.72 -10.92
C GLU A 57 -0.58 -6.60 -11.92
N LEU A 58 0.08 -6.59 -13.08
CA LEU A 58 -0.20 -5.62 -14.15
C LEU A 58 -1.63 -5.80 -14.69
N THR A 59 -2.05 -7.04 -14.89
CA THR A 59 -3.39 -7.39 -15.39
C THR A 59 -4.48 -6.94 -14.41
N VAL A 60 -4.29 -7.19 -13.10
CA VAL A 60 -5.21 -6.72 -12.05
C VAL A 60 -5.31 -5.20 -12.04
N LYS A 61 -4.18 -4.48 -12.17
CA LYS A 61 -4.17 -3.01 -12.25
C LYS A 61 -4.91 -2.49 -13.48
N GLN A 62 -4.74 -3.12 -14.64
CA GLN A 62 -5.46 -2.76 -15.86
C GLN A 62 -6.97 -2.96 -15.70
N LEU A 63 -7.40 -4.10 -15.15
CA LEU A 63 -8.80 -4.39 -14.84
C LEU A 63 -9.42 -3.33 -13.91
N ILE A 64 -8.70 -2.90 -12.88
CA ILE A 64 -9.17 -1.84 -11.97
C ILE A 64 -9.38 -0.53 -12.72
N VAL A 65 -8.46 -0.15 -13.60
CA VAL A 65 -8.57 1.08 -14.40
C VAL A 65 -9.74 1.02 -15.36
N GLU A 66 -9.94 -0.11 -16.04
CA GLU A 66 -11.07 -0.31 -16.95
C GLU A 66 -12.41 -0.26 -16.20
N LEU A 67 -12.51 -0.95 -15.05
CA LEU A 67 -13.71 -0.92 -14.20
C LEU A 67 -14.01 0.48 -13.68
N GLN A 68 -12.99 1.29 -13.36
CA GLN A 68 -13.18 2.67 -12.93
C GLN A 68 -13.80 3.56 -14.01
N ALA A 69 -13.60 3.25 -15.30
CA ALA A 69 -14.22 3.99 -16.40
C ALA A 69 -15.74 3.77 -16.47
N GLU A 70 -16.22 2.61 -16.02
CA GLU A 70 -17.63 2.20 -16.04
C GLU A 70 -18.37 2.53 -14.73
N LEU A 71 -17.70 3.10 -13.73
CA LEU A 71 -18.35 3.44 -12.46
C LEU A 71 -19.40 4.54 -12.66
N PRO A 72 -20.61 4.38 -12.11
CA PRO A 72 -21.69 5.38 -12.24
C PRO A 72 -21.35 6.70 -11.52
N VAL A 73 -20.39 6.67 -10.60
CA VAL A 73 -19.89 7.83 -9.87
C VAL A 73 -18.40 7.99 -10.18
N THR A 74 -18.06 9.06 -10.89
CA THR A 74 -16.66 9.36 -11.25
C THR A 74 -16.02 10.32 -10.25
N ALA A 75 -14.68 10.36 -10.23
CA ALA A 75 -13.93 11.31 -9.40
C ALA A 75 -14.35 12.77 -9.63
N ARG A 76 -14.76 13.13 -10.86
CA ARG A 76 -15.27 14.47 -11.18
C ARG A 76 -16.59 14.75 -10.49
N VAL A 77 -17.53 13.80 -10.53
CA VAL A 77 -18.82 13.91 -9.83
C VAL A 77 -18.63 14.05 -8.33
N ILE A 78 -17.71 13.26 -7.75
CA ILE A 78 -17.36 13.36 -6.33
C ILE A 78 -16.78 14.74 -6.02
N ALA A 79 -15.86 15.25 -6.84
CA ALA A 79 -15.26 16.58 -6.63
C ALA A 79 -16.31 17.70 -6.71
N GLU A 80 -17.23 17.64 -7.67
CA GLU A 80 -18.35 18.58 -7.79
C GLU A 80 -19.31 18.51 -6.60
N ALA A 81 -19.58 17.30 -6.08
CA ALA A 81 -20.41 17.10 -4.90
C ALA A 81 -19.74 17.63 -3.63
N ILE A 82 -18.44 17.39 -3.46
CA ILE A 82 -17.63 17.91 -2.34
C ILE A 82 -17.64 19.44 -2.31
N GLU A 83 -17.60 20.12 -3.46
CA GLU A 83 -17.65 21.59 -3.51
C GLU A 83 -19.01 22.16 -3.09
N LYS A 84 -20.09 21.38 -3.24
CA LYS A 84 -21.44 21.75 -2.83
C LYS A 84 -21.69 21.46 -1.35
N ASP A 85 -20.99 20.49 -0.79
CA ASP A 85 -21.11 20.11 0.62
C ASP A 85 -20.27 21.03 1.51
N SER A 86 -20.94 21.71 2.45
CA SER A 86 -20.30 22.72 3.31
C SER A 86 -19.28 22.15 4.31
N VAL A 87 -19.41 20.87 4.66
CA VAL A 87 -18.52 20.16 5.58
C VAL A 87 -17.32 19.63 4.80
N LEU A 88 -17.56 18.87 3.72
CA LEU A 88 -16.50 18.27 2.91
C LEU A 88 -15.64 19.33 2.22
N LYS A 89 -16.19 20.50 1.89
CA LYS A 89 -15.41 21.64 1.39
C LYS A 89 -14.39 22.15 2.42
N GLN A 90 -14.77 22.22 3.69
CA GLN A 90 -13.83 22.57 4.77
C GLN A 90 -12.80 21.48 5.01
N VAL A 91 -13.22 20.20 4.98
CA VAL A 91 -12.28 19.07 5.08
C VAL A 91 -11.27 19.11 3.93
N LYS A 92 -11.72 19.33 2.69
CA LYS A 92 -10.85 19.50 1.52
C LYS A 92 -9.82 20.62 1.74
N GLN A 93 -10.25 21.75 2.31
CA GLN A 93 -9.35 22.85 2.65
C GLN A 93 -8.30 22.40 3.68
N PHE A 94 -8.70 21.74 4.77
CA PHE A 94 -7.77 21.25 5.80
C PHE A 94 -6.78 20.22 5.27
N VAL A 95 -7.20 19.34 4.37
CA VAL A 95 -6.29 18.38 3.71
C VAL A 95 -5.22 19.11 2.90
N LEU A 96 -5.56 20.22 2.24
CA LEU A 96 -4.63 21.01 1.42
C LEU A 96 -3.75 21.98 2.23
N SER A 97 -4.29 22.61 3.28
CA SER A 97 -3.61 23.65 4.06
C SER A 97 -3.07 23.18 5.42
N GLY A 98 -3.34 21.93 5.80
CA GLY A 98 -3.07 21.40 7.13
C GLY A 98 -4.29 21.47 8.06
N TRP A 99 -4.33 20.55 9.02
CA TRP A 99 -5.41 20.45 10.01
C TRP A 99 -5.25 21.48 11.13
N PRO A 100 -6.34 22.12 11.58
CA PRO A 100 -6.29 23.05 12.70
C PRO A 100 -6.07 22.31 14.03
N GLU A 101 -5.33 22.91 14.97
CA GLU A 101 -5.11 22.33 16.32
C GLU A 101 -6.40 22.18 17.14
N LYS A 102 -7.40 23.01 16.84
CA LYS A 102 -8.74 22.93 17.44
C LYS A 102 -9.78 22.96 16.33
N CYS A 103 -10.62 21.93 16.28
CA CYS A 103 -11.64 21.83 15.26
C CYS A 103 -12.72 22.90 15.50
N PRO A 104 -13.00 23.78 14.51
CA PRO A 104 -13.89 24.93 14.70
C PRO A 104 -15.38 24.57 14.69
N ARG A 105 -15.77 23.37 14.26
CA ARG A 105 -17.17 22.91 14.22
C ARG A 105 -17.29 21.49 14.77
N GLU A 106 -18.39 21.23 15.47
CA GLU A 106 -18.67 19.91 16.07
C GLU A 106 -18.87 18.82 15.00
N GLU A 107 -19.43 19.19 13.85
CA GLU A 107 -19.60 18.32 12.67
C GLU A 107 -18.28 17.88 12.01
N LEU A 108 -17.16 18.55 12.33
CA LEU A 108 -15.84 18.29 11.78
C LEU A 108 -14.90 17.61 12.79
N ARG A 109 -15.40 17.30 13.98
CA ARG A 109 -14.65 16.69 15.09
C ARG A 109 -14.72 15.17 15.03
#